data_AF-A0A8S9MJP2-F1
#
_entry.id   AF-A0A8S9MJP2-F1
#
_cell.length_a   1.000
_cell.length_b   1.000
_cell.length_c   1.000
_cell.angle_alpha   90.00
_cell.angle_beta   90.00
_cell.angle_gamma   90.00
#
_symmetry.space_group_name_H-M   'P 1'
#
loop_
_entity.id
_entity.type
_entity.pdbx_description
1 polymer ?
#
loop_
_entity_poly.entity_id
_entity_poly.type
_entity_poly.pdbx_seq_one_letter_code
_entity_poly.pdbx_strand_id
1 'polypeptide(L)'
;MALCYWKALLLLLLLSCLFSVSYSSLGDADPNYRACVGECEISGCVGQLCFPQCNSSSNTGPWYTQEPLYLQWQKWGCQGDCRYHCMVNREKERETLGQPPLKYHGKWPFKRLLGIQEPASVAFSVLNLAMHFHGWISFFITLYYKLPLREDKTAYYEYVGLWHIYGFLSMNSWFWSAVFHTRDVDITERLDYSSAIAVIGFSLIVSILRTFDVRVEAARVMVSAPVLAFVTTHILYINFYKLDYGWNMIVCVAMGVAQLLLWARWAAVSRHPSNWKLWVVVIATGLAMLLEIYEFPPYKGYFDAHSIWHAATVPLTVLWWSFIRDDAEFRTSSLLKKYKTKTKDEEMLVNSIALDIESKLLRASRTKVIIEWSLVITNLMLEIPSCVLDQISSTNKPLYTLAAMSMSLLSCLLCLVDLLHKGRVERVVWKWSWPIPWFHYPTQRPNRFGSFPDMVGLVCALCQTFLTAINYSFITHTDDSPIKFSVWPILFALGLLCALFIKRSS
;
A
#
# COMPACT_ATOMS: atom_id res chain seq x y z
N MET A 1 -4.11 -0.84 35.37
CA MET A 1 -3.93 -0.19 34.05
C MET A 1 -5.03 -0.54 33.04
N ALA A 2 -5.49 -1.80 32.93
CA ALA A 2 -6.58 -2.18 32.00
C ALA A 2 -7.94 -1.47 32.23
N LEU A 3 -8.26 -1.12 33.48
CA LEU A 3 -9.52 -0.44 33.84
C LEU A 3 -9.62 1.02 33.35
N CYS A 4 -8.49 1.66 33.02
CA CYS A 4 -8.48 3.06 32.56
C CYS A 4 -8.80 3.18 31.06
N TYR A 5 -8.41 2.16 30.28
CA TYR A 5 -8.69 2.09 28.84
C TYR A 5 -10.16 1.83 28.54
N TRP A 6 -10.85 1.03 29.36
CA TRP A 6 -12.28 0.76 29.17
C TRP A 6 -13.14 1.99 29.44
N LYS A 7 -12.76 2.81 30.43
CA LYS A 7 -13.45 4.07 30.74
C LYS A 7 -13.24 5.12 29.64
N ALA A 8 -12.05 5.18 29.03
CA ALA A 8 -11.79 6.06 27.89
C ALA A 8 -12.56 5.62 26.62
N LEU A 9 -12.64 4.31 26.37
CA LEU A 9 -13.41 3.75 25.26
C LEU A 9 -14.92 3.98 25.44
N LEU A 10 -15.44 3.84 26.68
CA LEU A 10 -16.84 4.14 26.99
C LEU A 10 -17.15 5.64 26.87
N LEU A 11 -16.20 6.51 27.25
CA LEU A 11 -16.33 7.96 27.08
C LEU A 11 -16.36 8.36 25.60
N LEU A 12 -15.51 7.73 24.77
CA LEU A 12 -15.49 7.90 23.31
C LEU A 12 -16.78 7.38 22.64
N LEU A 13 -17.32 6.25 23.10
CA LEU A 13 -18.60 5.72 22.64
C LEU A 13 -19.79 6.58 23.08
N LEU A 14 -19.78 7.12 24.30
CA LEU A 14 -20.82 8.04 24.79
C LEU A 14 -20.77 9.41 24.08
N LEU A 15 -19.57 9.89 23.70
CA LEU A 15 -19.39 11.09 22.87
C LEU A 15 -19.86 10.87 21.42
N SER A 16 -19.81 9.63 20.91
CA SER A 16 -20.32 9.31 19.56
C SER A 16 -21.85 9.37 19.44
N CYS A 17 -22.57 9.31 20.56
CA CYS A 17 -24.03 9.42 20.60
C CYS A 17 -24.56 10.87 20.63
N LEU A 18 -23.69 11.89 20.57
CA LEU A 18 -24.07 13.31 20.64
C LEU A 18 -24.18 14.02 19.29
N PHE A 19 -24.01 13.34 18.15
CA PHE A 19 -24.03 14.01 16.84
C PHE A 19 -25.40 13.98 16.16
N SER A 20 -26.14 15.03 16.52
CA SER A 20 -27.13 15.81 15.77
C SER A 20 -27.37 15.49 14.29
N VAL A 21 -28.67 15.31 14.02
CA VAL A 21 -29.46 15.61 12.82
C VAL A 21 -28.75 16.47 11.75
N SER A 22 -28.78 16.01 10.49
CA SER A 22 -28.40 16.79 9.31
C SER A 22 -29.30 18.02 9.16
N TYR A 23 -28.85 19.18 9.65
CA TYR A 23 -29.44 20.46 9.29
C TYR A 23 -28.93 20.85 7.90
N SER A 24 -29.85 21.25 7.01
CA SER A 24 -29.47 22.04 5.83
C SER A 24 -28.67 23.27 6.29
N SER A 25 -27.62 23.65 5.56
CA SER A 25 -26.78 24.80 5.94
C SER A 25 -27.66 26.04 6.09
N LEU A 26 -27.38 26.87 7.10
CA LEU A 26 -28.17 28.07 7.37
C LEU A 26 -28.20 29.05 6.18
N GLY A 27 -27.13 29.11 5.38
CA GLY A 27 -27.10 29.89 4.15
C GLY A 27 -28.04 29.34 3.06
N ASP A 28 -28.24 28.03 3.00
CA ASP A 28 -29.16 27.39 2.05
C ASP A 28 -30.63 27.69 2.38
N ALA A 29 -30.92 27.95 3.66
CA ALA A 29 -32.23 28.32 4.14
C ALA A 29 -32.53 29.83 3.98
N ASP A 30 -31.52 30.67 3.66
CA ASP A 30 -31.70 32.12 3.50
C ASP A 30 -32.63 32.42 2.31
N PRO A 31 -33.79 33.08 2.53
CA PRO A 31 -34.75 33.35 1.46
C PRO A 31 -34.18 34.22 0.32
N ASN A 32 -33.32 35.18 0.64
CA ASN A 32 -32.73 36.09 -0.36
C ASN A 32 -31.72 35.34 -1.22
N TYR A 33 -30.93 34.45 -0.61
CA TYR A 33 -30.03 33.57 -1.34
C TYR A 33 -30.80 32.68 -2.33
N ARG A 34 -31.86 32.02 -1.85
CA ARG A 34 -32.70 31.14 -2.69
C ARG A 34 -33.37 31.88 -3.83
N ALA A 35 -33.90 33.08 -3.56
CA ALA A 35 -34.51 33.92 -4.58
C ALA A 35 -33.49 34.31 -5.67
N CYS A 36 -32.30 34.76 -5.27
CA CYS A 36 -31.23 35.11 -6.20
C CYS A 36 -30.81 33.91 -7.07
N VAL A 37 -30.63 32.72 -6.47
CA VAL A 37 -30.24 31.53 -7.24
C VAL A 37 -31.33 31.12 -8.22
N GLY A 38 -32.60 31.14 -7.80
CA GLY A 38 -33.72 30.82 -8.68
C GLY A 38 -33.87 31.81 -9.85
N GLU A 39 -33.70 33.11 -9.60
CA GLU A 39 -33.72 34.13 -10.64
C GLU A 39 -32.53 34.01 -11.60
N CYS A 40 -31.33 33.72 -11.08
CA CYS A 40 -30.14 33.54 -11.90
C CYS A 40 -30.22 32.28 -12.78
N GLU A 41 -30.74 31.16 -12.28
CA GLU A 41 -30.90 29.94 -13.07
C GLU A 41 -31.87 30.13 -14.25
N ILE A 42 -32.81 31.08 -14.15
CA ILE A 42 -33.76 31.42 -15.22
C ILE A 42 -33.21 32.50 -16.15
N SER A 43 -32.67 33.59 -15.59
CA SER A 43 -32.22 34.76 -16.37
C SER A 43 -30.80 34.62 -16.92
N GLY A 44 -30.02 33.70 -16.34
CA GLY A 44 -28.59 33.57 -16.59
C GLY A 44 -27.75 34.70 -16.01
N CYS A 45 -28.30 35.56 -15.13
CA CYS A 45 -27.63 36.75 -14.63
C CYS A 45 -27.77 36.94 -13.12
N VAL A 46 -26.76 37.54 -12.50
CA VAL A 46 -26.81 38.11 -11.14
C VAL A 46 -26.52 39.60 -11.24
N GLY A 47 -27.57 40.43 -11.15
CA GLY A 47 -27.45 41.87 -11.37
C GLY A 47 -27.02 42.17 -12.82
N GLN A 48 -25.91 42.88 -12.99
CA GLN A 48 -25.35 43.19 -14.32
C GLN A 48 -24.43 42.09 -14.89
N LEU A 49 -24.09 41.09 -14.08
CA LEU A 49 -23.20 40.01 -14.48
C LEU A 49 -24.02 38.87 -15.08
N CYS A 50 -23.84 38.59 -16.36
CA CYS A 50 -24.54 37.52 -17.06
C CYS A 50 -23.57 36.41 -17.50
N PHE A 51 -24.01 35.16 -17.41
CA PHE A 51 -23.24 33.96 -17.72
C PHE A 51 -23.73 33.36 -19.04
N PRO A 52 -22.94 33.45 -20.13
CA PRO A 52 -23.33 32.95 -21.44
C PRO A 52 -23.72 31.46 -21.43
N GLN A 53 -23.07 30.67 -20.58
CA GLN A 53 -23.35 29.24 -20.40
C GLN A 53 -24.76 28.91 -19.87
N CYS A 54 -25.48 29.87 -19.30
CA CYS A 54 -26.86 29.67 -18.84
C CYS A 54 -27.90 29.69 -19.96
N ASN A 55 -27.58 30.33 -21.10
CA ASN A 55 -28.51 30.50 -22.22
C ASN A 55 -28.43 29.38 -23.27
N SER A 56 -27.52 28.42 -23.12
CA SER A 56 -27.35 27.32 -24.08
C SER A 56 -28.28 26.14 -23.76
N SER A 57 -29.55 26.26 -24.14
CA SER A 57 -30.37 25.07 -24.39
C SER A 57 -29.86 24.38 -25.67
N SER A 58 -29.33 23.16 -25.52
CA SER A 58 -28.88 22.22 -26.56
C SER A 58 -27.49 22.45 -27.19
N ASN A 59 -26.54 21.58 -26.83
CA ASN A 59 -25.32 21.32 -27.59
C ASN A 59 -25.68 20.55 -28.88
N THR A 60 -26.23 21.22 -29.89
CA THR A 60 -26.42 20.66 -31.25
C THR A 60 -25.43 21.26 -32.25
N GLY A 61 -24.17 21.44 -31.83
CA GLY A 61 -23.08 21.89 -32.69
C GLY A 61 -22.19 20.72 -33.14
N PRO A 62 -21.53 20.79 -34.32
CA PRO A 62 -20.56 19.79 -34.76
C PRO A 62 -19.43 19.56 -33.73
N TRP A 63 -18.94 18.32 -33.63
CA TRP A 63 -17.93 17.89 -32.64
C TRP A 63 -16.60 18.68 -32.69
N TYR A 64 -16.28 19.33 -33.82
CA TYR A 64 -15.07 20.14 -33.99
C TYR A 64 -15.20 21.60 -33.53
N THR A 65 -16.41 22.06 -33.19
CA THR A 65 -16.66 23.37 -32.55
C THR A 65 -16.63 23.30 -31.01
N GLN A 66 -16.31 22.14 -30.46
CA GLN A 66 -16.13 21.99 -29.01
C GLN A 66 -14.84 22.67 -28.57
N GLU A 67 -14.96 23.56 -27.60
CA GLU A 67 -13.81 24.21 -27.00
C GLU A 67 -12.80 23.20 -26.44
N PRO A 68 -11.49 23.51 -26.48
CA PRO A 68 -10.47 22.70 -25.85
C PRO A 68 -10.83 22.29 -24.41
N LEU A 69 -10.55 21.04 -24.04
CA LEU A 69 -10.89 20.47 -22.73
C LEU A 69 -10.39 21.32 -21.54
N TYR A 70 -9.26 22.03 -21.68
CA TYR A 70 -8.75 22.91 -20.63
C TYR A 70 -9.61 24.17 -20.41
N LEU A 71 -10.26 24.69 -21.47
CA LEU A 71 -11.20 25.82 -21.37
C LEU A 71 -12.56 25.35 -20.85
N GLN A 72 -12.99 24.14 -21.23
CA GLN A 72 -14.20 23.53 -20.66
C GLN A 72 -14.05 23.24 -19.16
N TRP A 73 -12.86 22.84 -18.71
CA TRP A 73 -12.58 22.60 -17.29
C TRP A 73 -12.53 23.90 -16.47
N GLN A 74 -12.10 25.01 -17.07
CA GLN A 74 -12.14 26.34 -16.43
C GLN A 74 -13.56 26.93 -16.34
N LYS A 75 -14.51 26.43 -17.13
CA LYS A 75 -15.89 26.90 -17.13
C LYS A 75 -16.69 26.28 -16.00
N TRP A 76 -17.36 27.13 -15.25
CA TRP A 76 -18.33 26.73 -14.24
C TRP A 76 -19.67 26.49 -14.93
N GLY A 77 -20.44 25.52 -14.43
CA GLY A 77 -21.81 25.33 -14.90
C GLY A 77 -22.70 26.50 -14.45
N CYS A 78 -23.78 26.76 -15.20
CA CYS A 78 -24.73 27.83 -14.88
C CYS A 78 -25.13 27.85 -13.39
N GLN A 79 -25.57 26.69 -12.88
CA GLN A 79 -25.92 26.52 -11.48
C GLN A 79 -24.78 26.85 -10.50
N GLY A 80 -23.54 26.48 -10.85
CA GLY A 80 -22.36 26.74 -10.01
C GLY A 80 -22.02 28.22 -9.91
N ASP A 81 -22.16 28.97 -11.02
CA ASP A 81 -21.93 30.42 -11.03
C ASP A 81 -23.05 31.18 -10.34
N CYS A 82 -24.31 30.81 -10.58
CA CYS A 82 -25.45 31.39 -9.88
C CYS A 82 -25.31 31.22 -8.36
N ARG A 83 -25.04 29.98 -7.88
CA ARG A 83 -24.82 29.72 -6.46
C ARG A 83 -23.67 30.55 -5.88
N TYR A 84 -22.56 30.65 -6.61
CA TYR A 84 -21.39 31.39 -6.14
C TYR A 84 -21.63 32.91 -6.07
N HIS A 85 -22.12 33.52 -7.15
CA HIS A 85 -22.31 34.98 -7.19
C HIS A 85 -23.43 35.44 -6.25
N CYS A 86 -24.50 34.66 -6.10
CA CYS A 86 -25.54 34.93 -5.10
C CYS A 86 -25.01 34.81 -3.67
N MET A 87 -24.19 33.78 -3.39
CA MET A 87 -23.52 33.64 -2.10
C MET A 87 -22.60 34.82 -1.81
N VAL A 88 -21.73 35.22 -2.75
CA VAL A 88 -20.80 36.36 -2.56
C VAL A 88 -21.55 37.66 -2.31
N ASN A 89 -22.61 37.95 -3.07
CA ASN A 89 -23.42 39.14 -2.85
C ASN A 89 -24.09 39.12 -1.47
N ARG A 90 -24.63 37.97 -1.07
CA ARG A 90 -25.29 37.81 0.22
C ARG A 90 -24.32 38.00 1.38
N GLU A 91 -23.13 37.39 1.31
CA GLU A 91 -22.10 37.54 2.33
C GLU A 91 -21.58 38.98 2.44
N LYS A 92 -21.51 39.71 1.31
CA LYS A 92 -21.17 41.13 1.31
C LYS A 92 -22.21 41.97 2.07
N GLU A 93 -23.50 41.69 1.90
CA GLU A 93 -24.57 42.35 2.67
C GLU A 93 -24.50 42.00 4.16
N ARG A 94 -24.19 40.75 4.49
CA ARG A 94 -24.02 40.31 5.89
C ARG A 94 -22.83 41.02 6.55
N GLU A 95 -21.72 41.14 5.82
CA GLU A 95 -20.52 41.85 6.27
C GLU A 95 -20.80 43.33 6.56
N THR A 96 -21.56 44.02 5.69
CA THR A 96 -21.95 45.43 5.95
C THR A 96 -22.88 45.60 7.15
N LEU A 97 -23.64 44.55 7.49
CA LEU A 97 -24.51 44.50 8.67
C LEU A 97 -23.79 43.98 9.93
N GLY A 98 -22.50 43.66 9.86
CA GLY A 98 -21.72 43.10 10.98
C GLY A 98 -22.16 41.69 11.39
N GLN A 99 -22.82 40.95 10.49
CA GLN A 99 -23.28 39.58 10.75
C GLN A 99 -22.17 38.56 10.44
N PRO A 100 -22.09 37.45 11.19
CA PRO A 100 -21.12 36.39 10.93
C PRO A 100 -21.44 35.67 9.60
N PRO A 101 -20.42 35.11 8.93
CA PRO A 101 -20.63 34.37 7.69
C PRO A 101 -21.43 33.09 7.92
N LEU A 102 -22.11 32.60 6.88
CA LEU A 102 -22.88 31.36 6.91
C LEU A 102 -22.30 30.32 5.96
N LYS A 103 -22.53 29.04 6.27
CA LYS A 103 -22.23 27.94 5.33
C LYS A 103 -23.34 27.82 4.28
N TYR A 104 -22.95 27.52 3.05
CA TYR A 104 -23.80 27.25 1.90
C TYR A 104 -23.41 25.88 1.34
N HIS A 105 -24.37 25.00 1.11
CA HIS A 105 -24.17 23.61 0.63
C HIS A 105 -23.10 22.85 1.42
N GLY A 106 -23.06 23.06 2.74
CA GLY A 106 -22.12 22.44 3.67
C GLY A 106 -20.74 23.11 3.74
N LYS A 107 -20.48 24.15 2.95
CA LYS A 107 -19.14 24.78 2.81
C LYS A 107 -19.14 26.24 3.20
N TRP A 108 -17.98 26.72 3.65
CA TRP A 108 -17.78 28.15 3.93
C TRP A 108 -17.64 28.98 2.64
N PRO A 109 -17.98 30.27 2.67
CA PRO A 109 -17.94 31.12 1.49
C PRO A 109 -16.52 31.59 1.18
N PHE A 110 -15.91 31.01 0.14
CA PHE A 110 -14.59 31.40 -0.37
C PHE A 110 -14.68 32.42 -1.50
N LYS A 111 -13.66 33.28 -1.62
CA LYS A 111 -13.50 34.19 -2.76
C LYS A 111 -12.57 33.55 -3.79
N ARG A 112 -13.10 33.28 -4.98
CA ARG A 112 -12.32 32.74 -6.10
C ARG A 112 -11.24 33.73 -6.55
N LEU A 113 -10.07 33.23 -6.93
CA LEU A 113 -8.99 34.04 -7.53
C LEU A 113 -8.46 33.32 -8.77
N LEU A 114 -8.48 33.98 -9.93
CA LEU A 114 -8.02 33.41 -11.22
C LEU A 114 -8.64 32.03 -11.55
N GLY A 115 -9.91 31.82 -11.17
CA GLY A 115 -10.62 30.55 -11.37
C GLY A 115 -10.36 29.47 -10.32
N ILE A 116 -9.44 29.70 -9.37
CA ILE A 116 -9.17 28.80 -8.23
C ILE A 116 -10.23 29.02 -7.15
N GLN A 117 -10.85 27.92 -6.69
CA GLN A 117 -11.87 27.95 -5.64
C GLN A 117 -11.31 28.33 -4.27
N GLU A 118 -10.23 27.68 -3.85
CA GLU A 118 -9.58 27.88 -2.53
C GLU A 118 -8.09 28.19 -2.68
N PRO A 119 -7.71 29.45 -2.99
CA PRO A 119 -6.33 29.80 -3.35
C PRO A 119 -5.29 29.47 -2.27
N ALA A 120 -5.64 29.64 -0.99
CA ALA A 120 -4.75 29.33 0.12
C ALA A 120 -4.51 27.82 0.26
N SER A 121 -5.59 27.03 0.26
CA SER A 121 -5.52 25.56 0.29
C SER A 121 -4.67 25.04 -0.87
N VAL A 122 -4.90 25.51 -2.10
CA VAL A 122 -4.08 25.13 -3.27
C VAL A 122 -2.60 25.47 -3.09
N ALA A 123 -2.29 26.69 -2.66
CA ALA A 123 -0.90 27.11 -2.47
C ALA A 123 -0.18 26.24 -1.44
N PHE A 124 -0.82 25.94 -0.31
CA PHE A 124 -0.23 25.11 0.74
C PHE A 124 -0.17 23.63 0.35
N SER A 125 -1.14 23.09 -0.41
CA SER A 125 -1.05 21.72 -0.97
C SER A 125 0.13 21.59 -1.94
N VAL A 126 0.35 22.56 -2.82
CA VAL A 126 1.50 22.59 -3.74
C VAL A 126 2.83 22.69 -2.97
N LEU A 127 2.88 23.49 -1.90
CA LEU A 127 4.06 23.55 -1.04
C LEU A 127 4.33 22.22 -0.32
N ASN A 128 3.31 21.56 0.20
CA ASN A 128 3.46 20.22 0.78
C ASN A 128 3.96 19.22 -0.26
N LEU A 129 3.39 19.21 -1.47
CA LEU A 129 3.86 18.39 -2.59
C LEU A 129 5.35 18.60 -2.86
N ALA A 130 5.78 19.86 -2.96
CA ALA A 130 7.17 20.22 -3.17
C ALA A 130 8.08 19.76 -2.01
N MET A 131 7.63 19.89 -0.76
CA MET A 131 8.40 19.43 0.40
C MET A 131 8.51 17.91 0.48
N HIS A 132 7.46 17.16 0.10
CA HIS A 132 7.53 15.72 -0.02
C HIS A 132 8.48 15.27 -1.13
N PHE A 133 8.43 15.92 -2.30
CA PHE A 133 9.36 15.64 -3.40
C PHE A 133 10.81 15.92 -3.00
N HIS A 134 11.08 17.09 -2.44
CA HIS A 134 12.41 17.47 -1.96
C HIS A 134 12.92 16.52 -0.86
N GLY A 135 12.06 16.17 0.09
CA GLY A 135 12.38 15.22 1.16
C GLY A 135 12.69 13.82 0.64
N TRP A 136 11.89 13.31 -0.30
CA TRP A 136 12.09 12.02 -0.95
C TRP A 136 13.41 11.97 -1.75
N ILE A 137 13.71 13.00 -2.55
CA ILE A 137 14.99 13.12 -3.27
C ILE A 137 16.15 13.19 -2.28
N SER A 138 16.04 13.98 -1.21
CA SER A 138 17.09 14.07 -0.18
C SER A 138 17.36 12.72 0.49
N PHE A 139 16.31 11.96 0.77
CA PHE A 139 16.41 10.60 1.31
C PHE A 139 17.07 9.65 0.31
N PHE A 140 16.63 9.66 -0.96
CA PHE A 140 17.22 8.85 -2.03
C PHE A 140 18.73 9.14 -2.19
N ILE A 141 19.11 10.41 -2.28
CA ILE A 141 20.52 10.82 -2.40
C ILE A 141 21.32 10.31 -1.20
N THR A 142 20.76 10.42 0.01
CA THR A 142 21.46 9.97 1.22
C THR A 142 21.69 8.47 1.21
N LEU A 143 20.67 7.68 0.84
CA LEU A 143 20.76 6.22 0.79
C LEU A 143 21.79 5.72 -0.21
N TYR A 144 21.80 6.27 -1.42
CA TYR A 144 22.56 5.71 -2.54
C TYR A 144 23.89 6.39 -2.82
N TYR A 145 24.07 7.65 -2.39
CA TYR A 145 25.29 8.42 -2.67
C TYR A 145 26.09 8.81 -1.43
N LYS A 146 25.47 8.88 -0.24
CA LYS A 146 26.18 9.25 1.00
C LYS A 146 26.45 8.07 1.92
N LEU A 147 25.52 7.12 2.00
CA LEU A 147 25.64 5.95 2.85
C LEU A 147 26.35 4.81 2.11
N PRO A 148 27.12 3.98 2.85
CA PRO A 148 27.76 2.81 2.25
C PRO A 148 26.69 1.80 1.83
N LEU A 149 26.94 1.15 0.69
CA LEU A 149 26.08 0.12 0.12
C LEU A 149 26.64 -1.28 0.41
N ARG A 150 25.78 -2.29 0.31
CA ARG A 150 26.17 -3.69 0.32
C ARG A 150 26.87 -4.06 -0.99
N GLU A 151 27.50 -5.24 -1.04
CA GLU A 151 28.19 -5.75 -2.23
C GLU A 151 27.25 -5.88 -3.45
N ASP A 152 25.98 -6.18 -3.21
CA ASP A 152 24.92 -6.23 -4.22
C ASP A 152 24.38 -4.84 -4.61
N LYS A 153 25.05 -3.76 -4.19
CA LYS A 153 24.66 -2.35 -4.37
C LYS A 153 23.34 -1.96 -3.72
N THR A 154 22.81 -2.77 -2.80
CA THR A 154 21.61 -2.41 -2.04
C THR A 154 21.94 -1.62 -0.77
N ALA A 155 21.04 -0.76 -0.34
CA ALA A 155 21.20 0.00 0.90
C ALA A 155 21.03 -0.90 2.13
N TYR A 156 21.81 -0.66 3.19
CA TYR A 156 21.69 -1.43 4.45
C TYR A 156 20.36 -1.21 5.17
N TYR A 157 19.71 -0.06 4.94
CA TYR A 157 18.50 0.33 5.62
C TYR A 157 17.30 -0.54 5.20
N GLU A 158 16.69 -1.22 6.16
CA GLU A 158 15.69 -2.27 5.92
C GLU A 158 14.29 -1.74 5.56
N TYR A 159 14.08 -0.42 5.60
CA TYR A 159 12.79 0.25 5.38
C TYR A 159 12.75 1.09 4.09
N VAL A 160 13.76 0.95 3.22
CA VAL A 160 13.91 1.75 1.99
C VAL A 160 12.66 1.71 1.12
N GLY A 161 12.17 0.51 0.78
CA GLY A 161 11.00 0.36 -0.08
C GLY A 161 9.74 1.01 0.51
N LEU A 162 9.56 0.92 1.84
CA LEU A 162 8.43 1.51 2.53
C LEU A 162 8.44 3.05 2.41
N TRP A 163 9.59 3.69 2.61
CA TRP A 163 9.68 5.14 2.48
C TRP A 163 9.56 5.66 1.05
N HIS A 164 9.95 4.86 0.04
CA HIS A 164 9.67 5.19 -1.36
C HIS A 164 8.16 5.19 -1.64
N ILE A 165 7.46 4.14 -1.21
CA ILE A 165 6.00 4.05 -1.37
C ILE A 165 5.32 5.20 -0.62
N TYR A 166 5.73 5.48 0.62
CA TYR A 166 5.22 6.63 1.39
C TYR A 166 5.41 7.94 0.62
N GLY A 167 6.59 8.18 0.06
CA GLY A 167 6.90 9.37 -0.73
C GLY A 167 5.97 9.52 -1.94
N PHE A 168 5.81 8.46 -2.73
CA PHE A 168 4.93 8.49 -3.90
C PHE A 168 3.45 8.68 -3.53
N LEU A 169 2.96 7.98 -2.52
CA LEU A 169 1.59 8.16 -2.04
C LEU A 169 1.37 9.57 -1.51
N SER A 170 2.32 10.12 -0.75
CA SER A 170 2.21 11.48 -0.21
C SER A 170 2.16 12.52 -1.32
N MET A 171 3.04 12.41 -2.32
CA MET A 171 3.02 13.30 -3.48
C MET A 171 1.71 13.18 -4.28
N ASN A 172 1.19 11.96 -4.45
CA ASN A 172 -0.11 11.73 -5.08
C ASN A 172 -1.25 12.41 -4.30
N SER A 173 -1.24 12.30 -2.96
CA SER A 173 -2.27 12.92 -2.13
C SER A 173 -2.26 14.44 -2.18
N TRP A 174 -1.08 15.06 -2.07
CA TRP A 174 -1.00 16.52 -2.17
C TRP A 174 -1.29 17.06 -3.58
N PHE A 175 -1.02 16.27 -4.62
CA PHE A 175 -1.46 16.58 -5.98
C PHE A 175 -2.99 16.62 -6.07
N TRP A 176 -3.68 15.56 -5.64
CA TRP A 176 -5.15 15.52 -5.69
C TRP A 176 -5.79 16.56 -4.78
N SER A 177 -5.19 16.85 -3.63
CA SER A 177 -5.60 17.95 -2.77
C SER A 177 -5.54 19.30 -3.48
N ALA A 178 -4.43 19.59 -4.19
CA ALA A 178 -4.32 20.83 -4.97
C ALA A 178 -5.35 20.89 -6.12
N VAL A 179 -5.62 19.76 -6.78
CA VAL A 179 -6.62 19.68 -7.86
C VAL A 179 -8.04 19.89 -7.33
N PHE A 180 -8.40 19.25 -6.22
CA PHE A 180 -9.70 19.39 -5.57
C PHE A 180 -9.96 20.83 -5.10
N HIS A 181 -9.01 21.43 -4.39
CA HIS A 181 -9.10 22.82 -3.93
C HIS A 181 -9.07 23.85 -5.07
N THR A 182 -8.57 23.46 -6.24
CA THR A 182 -8.69 24.28 -7.45
C THR A 182 -10.11 24.24 -7.99
N ARG A 183 -10.65 23.03 -8.15
CA ARG A 183 -11.98 22.81 -8.72
C ARG A 183 -12.65 21.62 -8.05
N ASP A 184 -13.66 21.96 -7.26
CA ASP A 184 -14.45 21.01 -6.50
C ASP A 184 -15.58 20.41 -7.35
N VAL A 185 -15.38 19.15 -7.74
CA VAL A 185 -16.36 18.29 -8.42
C VAL A 185 -16.26 16.86 -7.86
N ASP A 186 -17.30 16.05 -8.06
CA ASP A 186 -17.40 14.70 -7.49
C ASP A 186 -16.15 13.84 -7.70
N ILE A 187 -15.54 13.89 -8.89
CA ILE A 187 -14.35 13.08 -9.20
C ILE A 187 -13.12 13.57 -8.44
N THR A 188 -12.91 14.89 -8.33
CA THR A 188 -11.75 15.45 -7.64
C THR A 188 -11.87 15.27 -6.13
N GLU A 189 -13.09 15.40 -5.59
CA GLU A 189 -13.36 15.14 -4.17
C GLU A 189 -13.08 13.69 -3.79
N ARG A 190 -13.57 12.75 -4.61
CA ARG A 190 -13.32 11.31 -4.40
C ARG A 190 -11.84 10.96 -4.47
N LEU A 191 -11.10 11.53 -5.43
CA LEU A 191 -9.67 11.24 -5.60
C LEU A 191 -8.82 11.87 -4.50
N ASP A 192 -9.16 13.07 -4.03
CA ASP A 192 -8.51 13.68 -2.87
C ASP A 192 -8.67 12.80 -1.63
N TYR A 193 -9.90 12.48 -1.23
CA TYR A 193 -10.13 11.62 -0.06
C TYR A 193 -9.54 10.22 -0.23
N SER A 194 -9.68 9.59 -1.40
CA SER A 194 -9.09 8.26 -1.65
C SER A 194 -7.57 8.27 -1.47
N SER A 195 -6.92 9.31 -1.99
CA SER A 195 -5.46 9.45 -1.90
C SER A 195 -4.99 9.76 -0.47
N ALA A 196 -5.74 10.57 0.28
CA ALA A 196 -5.48 10.86 1.70
C ALA A 196 -5.62 9.60 2.56
N ILE A 197 -6.69 8.82 2.38
CA ILE A 197 -6.90 7.53 3.07
C ILE A 197 -5.74 6.57 2.78
N ALA A 198 -5.30 6.49 1.52
CA ALA A 198 -4.18 5.62 1.13
C ALA A 198 -2.87 6.01 1.84
N VAL A 199 -2.56 7.32 1.93
CA VAL A 199 -1.38 7.81 2.65
C VAL A 199 -1.47 7.53 4.14
N ILE A 200 -2.60 7.88 4.78
CA ILE A 200 -2.80 7.68 6.23
C ILE A 200 -2.72 6.19 6.57
N GLY A 201 -3.39 5.34 5.79
CA GLY A 201 -3.39 3.89 5.95
C GLY A 201 -2.00 3.28 5.76
N PHE A 202 -1.26 3.71 4.74
CA PHE A 202 0.12 3.25 4.52
C PHE A 202 1.07 3.76 5.62
N SER A 203 0.91 5.00 6.07
CA SER A 203 1.68 5.55 7.18
C SER A 203 1.43 4.80 8.49
N LEU A 204 0.19 4.35 8.73
CA LEU A 204 -0.14 3.47 9.85
C LEU A 204 0.64 2.15 9.74
N ILE A 205 0.71 1.52 8.56
CA ILE A 205 1.53 0.32 8.34
C ILE A 205 2.99 0.59 8.69
N VAL A 206 3.59 1.66 8.15
CA VAL A 206 4.97 2.04 8.42
C VAL A 206 5.20 2.24 9.92
N SER A 207 4.28 2.93 10.61
CA SER A 207 4.38 3.17 12.06
C SER A 207 4.35 1.87 12.86
N ILE A 208 3.52 0.90 12.50
CA ILE A 208 3.46 -0.42 13.15
C ILE A 208 4.78 -1.16 12.93
N LEU A 209 5.21 -1.31 11.66
CA LEU A 209 6.43 -2.06 11.31
C LEU A 209 7.68 -1.44 11.94
N ARG A 210 7.74 -0.12 12.03
CA ARG A 210 8.87 0.59 12.65
C ARG A 210 8.83 0.51 14.18
N THR A 211 7.66 0.64 14.79
CA THR A 211 7.47 0.62 16.26
C THR A 211 7.81 -0.74 16.86
N PHE A 212 7.38 -1.81 16.21
CA PHE A 212 7.60 -3.18 16.68
C PHE A 212 8.84 -3.84 16.08
N ASP A 213 9.65 -3.10 15.29
CA ASP A 213 10.88 -3.58 14.65
C ASP A 213 10.64 -4.90 13.89
N VAL A 214 9.55 -4.98 13.13
CA VAL A 214 9.16 -6.17 12.38
C VAL A 214 10.06 -6.29 11.14
N ARG A 215 11.04 -7.18 11.20
CA ARG A 215 12.04 -7.36 10.14
C ARG A 215 11.78 -8.57 9.23
N VAL A 216 11.05 -9.56 9.72
CA VAL A 216 10.74 -10.75 8.94
C VAL A 216 9.70 -10.40 7.88
N GLU A 217 10.02 -10.60 6.60
CA GLU A 217 9.15 -10.22 5.47
C GLU A 217 7.76 -10.86 5.56
N ALA A 218 7.66 -12.13 5.94
CA ALA A 218 6.37 -12.79 6.16
C ALA A 218 5.54 -12.08 7.26
N ALA A 219 6.17 -11.68 8.36
CA ALA A 219 5.50 -10.94 9.42
C ALA A 219 5.10 -9.53 8.97
N ARG A 220 5.92 -8.86 8.14
CA ARG A 220 5.56 -7.56 7.55
C ARG A 220 4.30 -7.67 6.70
N VAL A 221 4.19 -8.70 5.86
CA VAL A 221 2.98 -8.97 5.06
C VAL A 221 1.78 -9.27 5.94
N MET A 222 1.94 -10.18 6.93
CA MET A 222 0.84 -10.54 7.84
C MET A 222 0.28 -9.36 8.63
N VAL A 223 1.14 -8.43 9.04
CA VAL A 223 0.73 -7.21 9.77
C VAL A 223 0.13 -6.16 8.83
N SER A 224 0.64 -6.04 7.60
CA SER A 224 0.20 -5.02 6.64
C SER A 224 -1.11 -5.38 5.95
N ALA A 225 -1.33 -6.67 5.65
CA ALA A 225 -2.47 -7.14 4.86
C ALA A 225 -3.85 -6.75 5.44
N PRO A 226 -4.10 -6.87 6.76
CA PRO A 226 -5.38 -6.43 7.34
C PRO A 226 -5.62 -4.92 7.19
N VAL A 227 -4.58 -4.11 7.35
CA VAL A 227 -4.67 -2.64 7.21
C VAL A 227 -4.92 -2.28 5.75
N LEU A 228 -4.21 -2.92 4.81
CA LEU A 228 -4.43 -2.72 3.37
C LEU A 228 -5.82 -3.15 2.92
N ALA A 229 -6.33 -4.27 3.44
CA ALA A 229 -7.69 -4.73 3.16
C ALA A 229 -8.71 -3.71 3.65
N PHE A 230 -8.59 -3.24 4.90
CA PHE A 230 -9.46 -2.22 5.47
C PHE A 230 -9.44 -0.92 4.65
N VAL A 231 -8.24 -0.39 4.35
CA VAL A 231 -8.04 0.84 3.57
C VAL A 231 -8.65 0.70 2.18
N THR A 232 -8.37 -0.40 1.49
CA THR A 232 -8.92 -0.67 0.16
C THR A 232 -10.45 -0.74 0.21
N THR A 233 -11.03 -1.48 1.16
CA THR A 233 -12.48 -1.58 1.32
C THR A 233 -13.11 -0.21 1.60
N HIS A 234 -12.47 0.63 2.43
CA HIS A 234 -12.98 1.96 2.72
C HIS A 234 -12.90 2.89 1.48
N ILE A 235 -11.80 2.84 0.72
CA ILE A 235 -11.67 3.57 -0.56
C ILE A 235 -12.75 3.11 -1.55
N LEU A 236 -12.99 1.80 -1.68
CA LEU A 236 -14.05 1.27 -2.54
C LEU A 236 -15.44 1.74 -2.07
N TYR A 237 -15.69 1.78 -0.77
CA TYR A 237 -16.95 2.25 -0.20
C TYR A 237 -17.25 3.71 -0.58
N ILE A 238 -16.29 4.63 -0.42
CA ILE A 238 -16.51 6.05 -0.74
C ILE A 238 -16.67 6.30 -2.25
N ASN A 239 -16.07 5.46 -3.10
CA ASN A 239 -16.14 5.60 -4.55
C ASN A 239 -17.40 4.97 -5.16
N PHE A 240 -17.83 3.82 -4.66
CA PHE A 240 -18.90 3.04 -5.29
C PHE A 240 -20.24 3.07 -4.55
N TYR A 241 -20.26 3.48 -3.27
CA TYR A 241 -21.48 3.43 -2.47
C TYR A 241 -21.94 4.82 -2.02
N LYS A 242 -21.27 5.39 -1.01
CA LYS A 242 -21.63 6.70 -0.47
C LYS A 242 -20.37 7.38 0.07
N LEU A 243 -20.08 8.56 -0.45
CA LEU A 243 -19.13 9.46 0.16
C LEU A 243 -19.85 10.17 1.31
N ASP A 244 -19.62 9.68 2.52
CA ASP A 244 -20.08 10.31 3.76
C ASP A 244 -18.88 10.98 4.42
N TYR A 245 -18.82 12.31 4.33
CA TYR A 245 -17.70 13.10 4.84
C TYR A 245 -17.46 12.86 6.33
N GLY A 246 -18.52 12.84 7.15
CA GLY A 246 -18.40 12.63 8.59
C GLY A 246 -17.81 11.25 8.91
N TRP A 247 -18.28 10.21 8.21
CA TRP A 247 -17.72 8.86 8.37
C TRP A 247 -16.25 8.77 7.93
N ASN A 248 -15.91 9.36 6.79
CA ASN A 248 -14.53 9.43 6.29
C ASN A 248 -13.61 10.10 7.32
N MET A 249 -14.04 11.22 7.90
CA MET A 249 -13.29 11.93 8.93
C MET A 249 -13.04 11.07 10.16
N ILE A 250 -14.05 10.33 10.65
CA ILE A 250 -13.88 9.43 11.80
C ILE A 250 -12.82 8.36 11.50
N VAL A 251 -12.89 7.74 10.32
CA VAL A 251 -11.95 6.68 9.91
C VAL A 251 -10.51 7.24 9.78
N CYS A 252 -10.34 8.38 9.12
CA CYS A 252 -9.04 9.04 8.96
C CYS A 252 -8.45 9.50 10.30
N VAL A 253 -9.25 10.13 11.17
CA VAL A 253 -8.82 10.57 12.50
C VAL A 253 -8.43 9.37 13.37
N ALA A 254 -9.20 8.27 13.33
CA ALA A 254 -8.88 7.06 14.10
C ALA A 254 -7.53 6.45 13.68
N MET A 255 -7.29 6.31 12.37
CA MET A 255 -5.99 5.85 11.87
C MET A 255 -4.86 6.85 12.18
N GLY A 256 -5.15 8.15 12.07
CA GLY A 256 -4.23 9.25 12.40
C GLY A 256 -3.78 9.24 13.87
N VAL A 257 -4.71 9.10 14.80
CA VAL A 257 -4.40 8.98 16.23
C VAL A 257 -3.62 7.70 16.51
N ALA A 258 -4.01 6.57 15.90
CA ALA A 258 -3.31 5.30 16.09
C ALA A 258 -1.83 5.39 15.66
N GLN A 259 -1.54 5.99 14.50
CA GLN A 259 -0.15 6.18 14.06
C GLN A 259 0.63 7.13 14.96
N LEU A 260 0.01 8.21 15.46
CA LEU A 260 0.68 9.16 16.35
C LEU A 260 1.06 8.51 17.68
N LEU A 261 0.17 7.66 18.24
CA LEU A 261 0.45 6.90 19.45
C LEU A 261 1.58 5.88 19.25
N LEU A 262 1.64 5.23 18.08
CA LEU A 262 2.73 4.32 17.73
C LEU A 262 4.06 5.06 17.61
N TRP A 263 4.09 6.20 16.92
CA TRP A 263 5.29 7.04 16.83
C TRP A 263 5.72 7.60 18.19
N ALA A 264 4.78 8.04 19.03
CA ALA A 264 5.07 8.46 20.40
C ALA A 264 5.70 7.34 21.22
N ARG A 265 5.13 6.12 21.13
CA ARG A 265 5.68 4.93 21.79
C ARG A 265 7.09 4.64 21.29
N TRP A 266 7.30 4.65 19.97
CA TRP A 266 8.63 4.41 19.41
C TRP A 266 9.62 5.47 19.88
N ALA A 267 9.23 6.76 19.89
CA ALA A 267 10.07 7.87 20.37
C ALA A 267 10.44 7.73 21.85
N ALA A 268 9.51 7.27 22.69
CA ALA A 268 9.72 7.06 24.12
C ALA A 268 10.67 5.89 24.42
N VAL A 269 10.60 4.83 23.62
CA VAL A 269 11.38 3.60 23.84
C VAL A 269 12.72 3.63 23.10
N SER A 270 12.78 4.28 21.94
CA SER A 270 14.01 4.37 21.16
C SER A 270 15.02 5.29 21.85
N ARG A 271 16.31 4.95 21.73
CA ARG A 271 17.42 5.83 22.13
C ARG A 271 17.99 6.58 20.92
N HIS A 272 17.12 6.94 19.97
CA HIS A 272 17.56 7.54 18.72
C HIS A 272 17.95 9.02 18.96
N PRO A 273 19.14 9.47 18.48
CA PRO A 273 19.63 10.83 18.77
C PRO A 273 18.69 11.93 18.25
N SER A 274 18.01 11.68 17.13
CA SER A 274 17.04 12.62 16.53
C SER A 274 15.59 12.48 17.05
N ASN A 275 15.38 11.88 18.22
CA ASN A 275 14.04 11.71 18.79
C ASN A 275 13.29 13.03 19.02
N TRP A 276 14.00 14.13 19.26
CA TRP A 276 13.37 15.44 19.40
C TRP A 276 12.58 15.85 18.15
N LYS A 277 13.09 15.53 16.94
CA LYS A 277 12.39 15.82 15.67
C LYS A 277 11.07 15.07 15.62
N LEU A 278 11.10 13.80 16.01
CA LEU A 278 9.92 12.94 16.03
C LEU A 278 8.90 13.43 17.06
N TRP A 279 9.32 13.82 18.28
CA TRP A 279 8.42 14.38 19.29
C TRP A 279 7.75 15.66 18.80
N VAL A 280 8.50 16.57 18.17
CA VAL A 280 7.94 17.78 17.56
C VAL A 280 6.92 17.41 16.48
N VAL A 281 7.25 16.50 15.57
CA VAL A 281 6.30 16.03 14.54
C VAL A 281 5.04 15.43 15.17
N VAL A 282 5.16 14.56 16.16
CA VAL A 282 4.01 13.90 16.80
C VAL A 282 3.11 14.92 17.49
N ILE A 283 3.67 15.81 18.31
CA ILE A 283 2.90 16.80 19.06
C ILE A 283 2.29 17.83 18.12
N ALA A 284 3.07 18.37 17.19
CA ALA A 284 2.59 19.41 16.27
C ALA A 284 1.58 18.86 15.26
N THR A 285 1.72 17.62 14.77
CA THR A 285 0.69 16.98 13.95
C THR A 285 -0.58 16.72 14.76
N GLY A 286 -0.46 16.30 16.02
CA GLY A 286 -1.62 16.15 16.91
C GLY A 286 -2.35 17.48 17.16
N LEU A 287 -1.62 18.58 17.30
CA LEU A 287 -2.19 19.93 17.40
C LEU A 287 -2.80 20.39 16.07
N ALA A 288 -2.13 20.13 14.94
CA ALA A 288 -2.64 20.46 13.62
C ALA A 288 -3.96 19.72 13.36
N MET A 289 -4.09 18.45 13.72
CA MET A 289 -5.35 17.70 13.62
C MET A 289 -6.52 18.38 14.34
N LEU A 290 -6.29 19.22 15.35
CA LEU A 290 -7.37 19.98 15.98
C LEU A 290 -7.94 21.05 15.04
N LEU A 291 -7.14 21.61 14.13
CA LEU A 291 -7.60 22.57 13.11
C LEU A 291 -8.53 21.90 12.08
N GLU A 292 -8.31 20.61 11.81
CA GLU A 292 -9.20 19.82 10.96
C GLU A 292 -10.58 19.58 11.61
N ILE A 293 -10.63 19.59 12.95
CA ILE A 293 -11.87 19.42 13.72
C ILE A 293 -12.54 20.77 14.03
N TYR A 294 -11.75 21.82 14.29
CA TYR A 294 -12.21 23.17 14.56
C TYR A 294 -12.43 23.94 13.27
N GLU A 295 -13.61 23.76 12.67
CA GLU A 295 -13.97 24.38 11.40
C GLU A 295 -14.43 25.85 11.59
N PHE A 296 -13.53 26.82 11.43
CA PHE A 296 -13.84 28.25 11.47
C PHE A 296 -13.94 28.88 10.05
N PRO A 297 -14.73 29.95 9.86
CA PRO A 297 -14.94 30.57 8.55
C PRO A 297 -13.68 31.24 7.98
N PRO A 298 -13.54 31.34 6.64
CA PRO A 298 -12.35 31.87 6.01
C PRO A 298 -12.09 33.34 6.35
N TYR A 299 -10.94 33.59 6.96
CA TYR A 299 -10.43 34.93 7.18
C TYR A 299 -10.18 35.63 5.85
N LYS A 300 -10.78 36.81 5.68
CA LYS A 300 -10.81 37.61 4.44
C LYS A 300 -11.35 36.87 3.20
N GLY A 301 -12.02 35.73 3.39
CA GLY A 301 -12.52 34.88 2.31
C GLY A 301 -11.46 33.98 1.65
N TYR A 302 -10.29 33.81 2.28
CA TYR A 302 -9.18 33.00 1.75
C TYR A 302 -8.63 31.95 2.74
N PHE A 303 -8.47 32.29 4.02
CA PHE A 303 -7.80 31.42 5.00
C PHE A 303 -8.76 30.86 6.03
N ASP A 304 -9.18 29.62 5.87
CA ASP A 304 -9.99 28.87 6.82
C ASP A 304 -9.13 27.94 7.70
N ALA A 305 -9.79 27.14 8.55
CA ALA A 305 -9.09 26.18 9.41
C ALA A 305 -8.32 25.13 8.62
N HIS A 306 -8.90 24.64 7.53
CA HIS A 306 -8.31 23.60 6.70
C HIS A 306 -7.04 24.12 5.99
N SER A 307 -7.08 25.29 5.36
CA SER A 307 -5.89 25.90 4.75
C SER A 307 -4.76 26.19 5.76
N ILE A 308 -5.09 26.54 7.01
CA ILE A 308 -4.07 26.65 8.08
C ILE A 308 -3.52 25.27 8.46
N TRP A 309 -4.33 24.22 8.47
CA TRP A 309 -3.85 22.84 8.61
C TRP A 309 -2.83 22.50 7.52
N HIS A 310 -3.16 22.77 6.25
CA HIS A 310 -2.23 22.61 5.11
C HIS A 310 -0.93 23.38 5.33
N ALA A 311 -1.02 24.64 5.78
CA ALA A 311 0.14 25.48 6.05
C ALA A 311 1.01 24.90 7.19
N ALA A 312 0.38 24.40 8.25
CA ALA A 312 1.07 23.82 9.41
C ALA A 312 1.80 22.53 9.04
N THR A 313 1.31 21.72 8.10
CA THR A 313 1.96 20.46 7.69
C THR A 313 3.21 20.68 6.84
N VAL A 314 3.41 21.86 6.21
CA VAL A 314 4.60 22.16 5.40
C VAL A 314 5.91 22.05 6.21
N PRO A 315 6.13 22.82 7.30
CA PRO A 315 7.35 22.68 8.10
C PRO A 315 7.46 21.32 8.79
N LEU A 316 6.33 20.69 9.12
CA LEU A 316 6.31 19.34 9.69
C LEU A 316 6.80 18.29 8.70
N THR A 317 6.44 18.41 7.43
CA THR A 317 6.92 17.54 6.34
C THR A 317 8.43 17.64 6.19
N VAL A 318 8.98 18.85 6.24
CA VAL A 318 10.44 19.06 6.19
C VAL A 318 11.13 18.37 7.36
N LEU A 319 10.60 18.55 8.57
CA LEU A 319 11.15 17.92 9.77
C LEU A 319 11.02 16.39 9.73
N TRP A 320 9.92 15.89 9.19
CA TRP A 320 9.63 14.46 9.05
C TRP A 320 10.63 13.76 8.12
N TRP A 321 10.84 14.30 6.91
CA TRP A 321 11.85 13.77 6.00
C TRP A 321 13.27 13.90 6.55
N SER A 322 13.55 14.95 7.32
CA SER A 322 14.82 15.03 8.03
C SER A 322 14.98 13.91 9.05
N PHE A 323 13.94 13.57 9.82
CA PHE A 323 13.99 12.46 10.77
C PHE A 323 14.18 11.12 10.06
N ILE A 324 13.47 10.87 8.95
CA ILE A 324 13.59 9.63 8.16
C ILE A 324 15.04 9.43 7.67
N ARG A 325 15.68 10.51 7.20
CA ARG A 325 17.08 10.48 6.78
C ARG A 325 18.00 10.14 7.95
N ASP A 326 17.84 10.82 9.09
CA ASP A 326 18.63 10.54 10.29
C ASP A 326 18.45 9.08 10.77
N ASP A 327 17.23 8.53 10.69
CA ASP A 327 16.94 7.12 11.02
C ASP A 327 17.69 6.15 10.09
N ALA A 328 17.75 6.46 8.79
CA ALA A 328 18.52 5.67 7.85
C ALA A 328 20.03 5.70 8.13
N GLU A 329 20.58 6.87 8.45
CA GLU A 329 21.99 7.04 8.81
C GLU A 329 22.34 6.30 10.11
N PHE A 330 21.50 6.45 11.14
CA PHE A 330 21.68 5.80 12.43
C PHE A 330 21.59 4.27 12.31
N ARG A 331 20.57 3.76 11.60
CA ARG A 331 20.40 2.32 11.40
C ARG A 331 21.54 1.72 10.59
N THR A 332 21.93 2.37 9.49
CA THR A 332 23.07 1.92 8.67
C THR A 332 24.35 1.86 9.50
N SER A 333 24.64 2.92 10.26
CA SER A 333 25.81 2.96 11.15
C SER A 333 25.78 1.85 12.22
N SER A 334 24.61 1.58 12.81
CA SER A 334 24.46 0.52 13.82
C SER A 334 24.68 -0.88 13.24
N LEU A 335 24.20 -1.13 12.02
CA LEU A 335 24.37 -2.41 11.32
C LEU A 335 25.83 -2.62 10.90
N LEU A 336 26.51 -1.58 10.43
CA LEU A 336 27.93 -1.64 10.07
C LEU A 336 28.81 -1.89 11.29
N LYS A 337 28.52 -1.24 12.43
CA LYS A 337 29.23 -1.52 13.69
C LYS A 337 29.06 -2.98 14.09
N LYS A 338 27.82 -3.50 14.06
CA LYS A 338 27.53 -4.91 14.36
C LYS A 338 28.24 -5.87 13.40
N TYR A 339 28.28 -5.54 12.11
CA TYR A 339 29.02 -6.32 11.11
C TYR A 339 30.52 -6.33 11.39
N LYS A 340 31.13 -5.16 11.63
CA LYS A 340 32.56 -5.04 11.96
C LYS A 340 32.95 -5.76 13.25
N THR A 341 32.10 -5.72 14.28
CA THR A 341 32.32 -6.47 15.52
C THR A 341 32.24 -7.96 15.24
N LYS A 342 31.21 -8.40 14.50
CA LYS A 342 31.06 -9.81 14.12
C LYS A 342 32.23 -10.32 13.28
N THR A 343 32.71 -9.56 12.29
CA THR A 343 33.88 -9.96 11.49
C THR A 343 35.16 -9.99 12.33
N LYS A 344 35.33 -9.07 13.29
CA LYS A 344 36.49 -9.06 14.18
C LYS A 344 36.46 -10.23 15.17
N ASP A 345 35.28 -10.58 15.69
CA ASP A 345 35.06 -11.74 16.54
C ASP A 345 35.23 -13.03 15.73
N GLU A 346 34.73 -13.09 14.50
CA GLU A 346 34.92 -14.21 13.58
C GLU A 346 36.37 -14.36 13.15
N GLU A 347 37.12 -13.30 12.87
CA GLU A 347 38.55 -13.36 12.52
C GLU A 347 39.42 -13.78 13.71
N MET A 348 39.08 -13.32 14.91
CA MET A 348 39.72 -13.73 16.17
C MET A 348 39.37 -15.18 16.55
N LEU A 349 38.14 -15.62 16.30
CA LEU A 349 37.66 -16.99 16.50
C LEU A 349 38.24 -17.94 15.43
N VAL A 350 38.32 -17.50 14.17
CA VAL A 350 38.91 -18.26 13.05
C VAL A 350 40.40 -18.46 13.26
N ASN A 351 41.15 -17.48 13.76
CA ASN A 351 42.57 -17.69 14.11
C ASN A 351 42.77 -18.67 15.29
N SER A 352 41.82 -18.77 16.22
CA SER A 352 41.86 -19.75 17.33
C SER A 352 41.36 -21.14 16.93
N ILE A 353 40.51 -21.25 15.90
CA ILE A 353 39.87 -22.49 15.46
C ILE A 353 40.57 -23.11 14.24
N ALA A 354 41.25 -22.30 13.41
CA ALA A 354 41.97 -22.73 12.22
C ALA A 354 43.08 -23.76 12.54
N LEU A 355 43.67 -23.72 13.74
CA LEU A 355 44.71 -24.67 14.16
C LEU A 355 44.20 -26.04 14.64
N ASP A 356 42.88 -26.23 14.85
CA ASP A 356 42.33 -27.50 15.37
C ASP A 356 41.36 -28.20 14.40
N ILE A 357 40.65 -27.45 13.54
CA ILE A 357 39.58 -28.02 12.70
C ILE A 357 40.06 -28.42 11.28
N GLU A 358 41.22 -27.94 10.83
CA GLU A 358 41.72 -28.19 9.45
C GLU A 358 42.00 -29.68 9.15
N SER A 359 42.14 -30.55 10.17
CA SER A 359 42.59 -31.93 9.96
C SER A 359 41.50 -33.00 9.74
N LYS A 360 40.18 -32.73 9.89
CA LYS A 360 39.21 -33.86 9.94
C LYS A 360 37.90 -33.86 9.13
N LEU A 361 37.34 -32.77 8.56
CA LEU A 361 35.91 -32.87 8.12
C LEU A 361 35.43 -32.25 6.79
N LEU A 362 36.24 -31.56 5.98
CA LEU A 362 35.69 -30.72 4.88
C LEU A 362 35.90 -31.22 3.44
N ARG A 363 35.70 -32.52 3.16
CA ARG A 363 35.59 -32.98 1.75
C ARG A 363 34.49 -34.01 1.43
N ALA A 364 33.78 -34.54 2.42
CA ALA A 364 32.68 -35.50 2.19
C ALA A 364 31.27 -34.90 2.24
N SER A 365 31.08 -33.70 2.82
CA SER A 365 29.74 -33.08 2.99
C SER A 365 29.28 -32.23 1.79
N ARG A 366 30.20 -31.62 1.05
CA ARG A 366 29.86 -30.64 0.01
C ARG A 366 29.29 -31.28 -1.27
N THR A 367 29.76 -32.47 -1.65
CA THR A 367 29.31 -33.17 -2.87
C THR A 367 27.88 -33.73 -2.72
N LYS A 368 27.50 -34.19 -1.52
CA LYS A 368 26.16 -34.72 -1.25
C LYS A 368 25.08 -33.64 -1.40
N VAL A 369 25.33 -32.44 -0.86
CA VAL A 369 24.40 -31.31 -0.95
C VAL A 369 24.29 -30.81 -2.40
N ILE A 370 25.38 -30.79 -3.16
CA ILE A 370 25.34 -30.34 -4.57
C ILE A 370 24.49 -31.29 -5.44
N ILE A 371 24.62 -32.61 -5.26
CA ILE A 371 23.85 -33.60 -6.03
C ILE A 371 22.35 -33.57 -5.68
N GLU A 372 22.00 -33.41 -4.39
CA GLU A 372 20.60 -33.32 -3.95
C GLU A 372 19.88 -32.09 -4.53
N TRP A 373 20.53 -30.92 -4.55
CA TRP A 373 19.93 -29.70 -5.10
C TRP A 373 19.92 -29.69 -6.63
N SER A 374 20.89 -30.31 -7.30
CA SER A 374 20.90 -30.34 -8.77
C SER A 374 19.68 -31.06 -9.34
N LEU A 375 19.25 -32.18 -8.74
CA LEU A 375 18.09 -32.95 -9.22
C LEU A 375 16.77 -32.20 -8.98
N VAL A 376 16.64 -31.51 -7.85
CA VAL A 376 15.48 -30.67 -7.54
C VAL A 376 15.37 -29.48 -8.51
N ILE A 377 16.50 -28.85 -8.85
CA ILE A 377 16.55 -27.76 -9.81
C ILE A 377 16.21 -28.28 -11.22
N THR A 378 16.74 -29.45 -11.63
CA THR A 378 16.40 -30.07 -12.92
C THR A 378 14.91 -30.36 -13.04
N ASN A 379 14.25 -30.85 -11.99
CA ASN A 379 12.80 -31.06 -12.00
C ASN A 379 12.00 -29.75 -12.12
N LEU A 380 12.39 -28.69 -11.40
CA LEU A 380 11.77 -27.38 -11.54
C LEU A 380 11.90 -26.82 -12.96
N MET A 381 13.06 -27.03 -13.59
CA MET A 381 13.33 -26.60 -14.96
C MET A 381 12.56 -27.39 -16.02
N LEU A 382 12.00 -28.56 -15.69
CA LEU A 382 11.10 -29.31 -16.57
C LEU A 382 9.62 -28.94 -16.36
N GLU A 383 9.22 -28.71 -15.11
CA GLU A 383 7.84 -28.37 -14.73
C GLU A 383 7.40 -26.98 -15.21
N ILE A 384 8.28 -25.97 -15.11
CA ILE A 384 7.95 -24.59 -15.53
C ILE A 384 7.69 -24.50 -17.05
N PRO A 385 8.60 -24.97 -17.93
CA PRO A 385 8.35 -24.93 -19.37
C PRO A 385 7.18 -25.83 -19.78
N SER A 386 7.00 -26.97 -19.11
CA SER A 386 5.85 -27.85 -19.39
C SER A 386 4.52 -27.15 -19.17
N CYS A 387 4.37 -26.37 -18.10
CA CYS A 387 3.16 -25.60 -17.86
C CYS A 387 2.95 -24.47 -18.89
N VAL A 388 4.03 -23.80 -19.29
CA VAL A 388 3.96 -22.71 -20.29
C VAL A 388 3.57 -23.26 -21.66
N LEU A 389 4.13 -24.42 -22.06
CA LEU A 389 3.76 -25.06 -23.32
C LEU A 389 2.32 -25.57 -23.33
N ASP A 390 1.82 -26.05 -22.19
CA ASP A 390 0.41 -26.45 -22.04
C ASP A 390 -0.53 -25.25 -22.23
N GLN A 391 -0.18 -24.07 -21.68
CA GLN A 391 -0.98 -22.83 -21.79
C GLN A 391 -1.00 -22.22 -23.21
N ILE A 392 0.08 -22.35 -23.97
CA ILE A 392 0.18 -21.81 -25.35
C ILE A 392 -0.37 -22.83 -26.37
N SER A 393 -0.65 -24.05 -25.93
CA SER A 393 -1.19 -25.08 -26.80
C SER A 393 -2.63 -24.78 -27.22
N SER A 394 -2.97 -25.19 -28.44
CA SER A 394 -4.28 -24.96 -29.05
C SER A 394 -4.54 -26.07 -30.06
N THR A 395 -5.79 -26.24 -30.48
CA THR A 395 -6.19 -27.19 -31.54
C THR A 395 -5.35 -27.05 -32.81
N ASN A 396 -4.93 -25.82 -33.15
CA ASN A 396 -4.09 -25.52 -34.31
C ASN A 396 -2.59 -25.78 -34.10
N LYS A 397 -2.16 -26.12 -32.88
CA LYS A 397 -0.73 -26.31 -32.51
C LYS A 397 -0.54 -27.48 -31.52
N PRO A 398 -0.86 -28.73 -31.91
CA PRO A 398 -0.84 -29.89 -31.01
C PRO A 398 0.58 -30.32 -30.57
N LEU A 399 1.61 -29.87 -31.29
CA LEU A 399 3.01 -30.17 -30.98
C LEU A 399 3.43 -29.63 -29.59
N TYR A 400 2.88 -28.49 -29.17
CA TYR A 400 3.18 -27.91 -27.85
C TYR A 400 2.58 -28.74 -26.71
N THR A 401 1.38 -29.30 -26.90
CA THR A 401 0.76 -30.20 -25.91
C THR A 401 1.53 -31.52 -25.79
N LEU A 402 2.00 -32.06 -26.92
CA LEU A 402 2.85 -33.26 -26.92
C LEU A 402 4.18 -33.00 -26.19
N ALA A 403 4.81 -31.84 -26.43
CA ALA A 403 6.03 -31.44 -25.76
C ALA A 403 5.82 -31.24 -24.24
N ALA A 404 4.72 -30.61 -23.83
CA ALA A 404 4.33 -30.47 -22.42
C ALA A 404 4.15 -31.83 -21.74
N MET A 405 3.36 -32.73 -22.35
CA MET A 405 3.15 -34.08 -21.82
C MET A 405 4.47 -34.86 -21.69
N SER A 406 5.36 -34.74 -22.68
CA SER A 406 6.66 -35.43 -22.70
C SER A 406 7.59 -34.93 -21.58
N MET A 407 7.63 -33.62 -21.33
CA MET A 407 8.43 -33.03 -20.26
C MET A 407 7.88 -33.36 -18.86
N SER A 408 6.55 -33.34 -18.69
CA SER A 408 5.90 -33.75 -17.44
C SER A 408 6.18 -35.22 -17.11
N LEU A 409 6.06 -36.10 -18.12
CA LEU A 409 6.35 -37.52 -17.97
C LEU A 409 7.82 -37.75 -17.59
N LEU A 410 8.74 -37.03 -18.22
CA LEU A 410 10.17 -37.10 -17.89
C LEU A 410 10.44 -36.66 -16.45
N SER A 411 9.82 -35.57 -15.99
CA SER A 411 9.98 -35.12 -14.59
C SER A 411 9.43 -36.15 -13.60
N CYS A 412 8.27 -36.75 -13.90
CA CYS A 412 7.70 -37.82 -13.08
C CYS A 412 8.64 -39.04 -13.00
N LEU A 413 9.24 -39.45 -14.12
CA LEU A 413 10.21 -40.55 -14.14
C LEU A 413 11.47 -40.23 -13.34
N LEU A 414 12.01 -39.02 -13.44
CA LEU A 414 13.17 -38.59 -12.66
C LEU A 414 12.89 -38.61 -11.15
N CYS A 415 11.71 -38.13 -10.72
CA CYS A 415 11.26 -38.21 -9.33
C CYS A 415 11.16 -39.66 -8.82
N LEU A 416 10.60 -40.57 -9.62
CA LEU A 416 10.48 -41.98 -9.26
C LEU A 416 11.84 -42.67 -9.17
N VAL A 417 12.73 -42.44 -10.13
CA VAL A 417 14.08 -43.03 -10.14
C VAL A 417 14.90 -42.55 -8.94
N ASP A 418 14.86 -41.26 -8.60
CA ASP A 418 15.56 -40.71 -7.44
C ASP A 418 15.06 -41.33 -6.12
N LEU A 419 13.73 -41.44 -5.94
CA LEU A 419 13.13 -42.07 -4.77
C LEU A 419 13.48 -43.57 -4.68
N LEU A 420 13.44 -44.30 -5.79
CA LEU A 420 13.83 -45.72 -5.82
C LEU A 420 15.32 -45.90 -5.50
N HIS A 421 16.18 -45.03 -6.03
CA HIS A 421 17.61 -45.04 -5.75
C HIS A 421 17.88 -44.76 -4.26
N LYS A 422 17.28 -43.71 -3.69
CA LYS A 422 17.36 -43.39 -2.25
C LYS A 422 16.87 -44.56 -1.40
N GLY A 423 15.72 -45.14 -1.75
CA GLY A 423 15.14 -46.27 -1.02
C GLY A 423 16.04 -47.51 -1.02
N ARG A 424 16.70 -47.79 -2.15
CA ARG A 424 17.64 -48.91 -2.29
C ARG A 424 18.93 -48.67 -1.51
N VAL A 425 19.50 -47.46 -1.59
CA VAL A 425 20.72 -47.08 -0.85
C VAL A 425 20.47 -47.11 0.66
N GLU A 426 19.32 -46.62 1.11
CA GLU A 426 18.97 -46.48 2.52
C GLU A 426 18.32 -47.75 3.11
N ARG A 427 18.18 -48.82 2.30
CA ARG A 427 17.64 -50.14 2.67
C ARG A 427 16.31 -50.07 3.41
N VAL A 428 15.38 -49.25 2.92
CA VAL A 428 14.10 -49.01 3.61
C VAL A 428 13.22 -50.26 3.69
N VAL A 429 12.50 -50.39 4.81
CA VAL A 429 11.64 -51.54 5.10
C VAL A 429 10.18 -51.07 5.08
N TRP A 430 9.32 -51.83 4.41
CA TRP A 430 7.89 -51.58 4.41
C TRP A 430 7.29 -52.01 5.75
N LYS A 431 6.55 -51.11 6.41
CA LYS A 431 5.87 -51.39 7.68
C LYS A 431 4.43 -50.91 7.64
N TRP A 432 3.54 -51.75 8.14
CA TRP A 432 2.14 -51.39 8.33
C TRP A 432 1.99 -50.57 9.62
N SER A 433 1.70 -49.27 9.48
CA SER A 433 1.41 -48.35 10.59
C SER A 433 0.08 -47.67 10.30
N TRP A 434 -0.87 -47.76 11.22
CA TRP A 434 -2.13 -47.00 11.11
C TRP A 434 -1.82 -45.48 11.13
N PRO A 435 -2.49 -44.62 10.33
CA PRO A 435 -3.61 -44.88 9.41
C PRO A 435 -3.24 -45.23 7.95
N ILE A 436 -1.96 -45.16 7.54
CA ILE A 436 -1.53 -45.47 6.15
C ILE A 436 -0.18 -46.22 6.17
N PRO A 437 -0.05 -47.38 5.49
CA PRO A 437 1.22 -48.10 5.39
C PRO A 437 2.32 -47.23 4.74
N TRP A 438 3.55 -47.27 5.28
CA TRP A 438 4.66 -46.44 4.79
C TRP A 438 6.03 -47.12 4.90
N PHE A 439 6.98 -46.68 4.08
CA PHE A 439 8.38 -47.13 4.13
C PHE A 439 9.15 -46.45 5.27
N HIS A 440 9.98 -47.19 6.00
CA HIS A 440 10.72 -46.68 7.16
C HIS A 440 12.20 -47.03 7.08
N TYR A 441 13.02 -46.16 7.68
CA TYR A 441 14.45 -46.41 7.85
C TYR A 441 14.72 -47.59 8.81
N PRO A 442 15.81 -48.37 8.61
CA PRO A 442 16.13 -49.51 9.48
C PRO A 442 16.53 -49.13 10.93
N THR A 443 16.82 -47.85 11.22
CA THR A 443 17.38 -47.39 12.50
C THR A 443 16.32 -47.23 13.60
N GLN A 444 16.76 -47.24 14.88
CA GLN A 444 15.91 -47.27 16.09
C GLN A 444 14.94 -46.06 16.27
N ARG A 445 14.88 -45.11 15.34
CA ARG A 445 13.89 -44.00 15.35
C ARG A 445 12.88 -44.21 14.21
N PRO A 446 11.56 -44.09 14.45
CA PRO A 446 10.53 -44.32 13.44
C PRO A 446 10.41 -43.09 12.51
N ASN A 447 11.46 -42.80 11.75
CA ASN A 447 11.39 -41.76 10.73
C ASN A 447 10.82 -42.36 9.43
N ARG A 448 9.84 -41.67 8.84
CA ARG A 448 9.25 -42.02 7.55
C ARG A 448 10.27 -41.82 6.43
N PHE A 449 10.28 -42.72 5.46
CA PHE A 449 11.11 -42.62 4.25
C PHE A 449 10.60 -41.50 3.34
N GLY A 450 11.55 -40.76 2.77
CA GLY A 450 11.34 -39.64 1.86
C GLY A 450 11.36 -38.28 2.56
N SER A 451 12.10 -37.33 1.98
CA SER A 451 12.09 -35.95 2.47
C SER A 451 10.82 -35.23 2.01
N PHE A 452 10.41 -34.20 2.76
CA PHE A 452 9.25 -33.36 2.40
C PHE A 452 9.29 -32.84 0.94
N PRO A 453 10.41 -32.28 0.44
CA PRO A 453 10.48 -31.84 -0.97
C PRO A 453 10.44 -32.99 -1.99
N ASP A 454 10.96 -34.18 -1.67
CA ASP A 454 10.87 -35.35 -2.57
C ASP A 454 9.41 -35.79 -2.76
N MET A 455 8.62 -35.79 -1.68
CA MET A 455 7.21 -36.18 -1.72
C MET A 455 6.34 -35.15 -2.42
N VAL A 456 6.57 -33.86 -2.14
CA VAL A 456 5.85 -32.78 -2.85
C VAL A 456 6.20 -32.79 -4.34
N GLY A 457 7.46 -33.02 -4.70
CA GLY A 457 7.88 -33.12 -6.10
C GLY A 457 7.24 -34.25 -6.86
N LEU A 458 7.17 -35.46 -6.28
CA LEU A 458 6.52 -36.59 -6.91
C LEU A 458 5.01 -36.32 -7.13
N VAL A 459 4.32 -35.77 -6.13
CA VAL A 459 2.88 -35.46 -6.23
C VAL A 459 2.61 -34.43 -7.32
N CYS A 460 3.39 -33.34 -7.36
CA CYS A 460 3.24 -32.31 -8.38
C CYS A 460 3.50 -32.87 -9.80
N ALA A 461 4.56 -33.65 -9.99
CA ALA A 461 4.88 -34.24 -11.30
C ALA A 461 3.82 -35.24 -11.77
N LEU A 462 3.25 -36.05 -10.86
CA LEU A 462 2.14 -36.96 -11.16
C LEU A 462 0.87 -36.21 -11.57
N CYS A 463 0.48 -35.19 -10.80
CA CYS A 463 -0.69 -34.37 -11.11
C CYS A 463 -0.52 -33.60 -12.43
N GLN A 464 0.66 -33.05 -12.69
CA GLN A 464 0.96 -32.34 -13.93
C GLN A 464 0.96 -33.29 -15.14
N THR A 465 1.51 -34.50 -15.00
CA THR A 465 1.45 -35.53 -16.05
C THR A 465 0.02 -35.94 -16.36
N PHE A 466 -0.83 -36.09 -15.33
CA PHE A 466 -2.24 -36.41 -15.52
C PHE A 466 -3.00 -35.29 -16.24
N LEU A 467 -2.80 -34.03 -15.85
CA LEU A 467 -3.45 -32.88 -16.50
C LEU A 467 -3.00 -32.70 -17.96
N THR A 468 -1.69 -32.79 -18.23
CA THR A 468 -1.17 -32.67 -19.59
C THR A 468 -1.61 -33.81 -20.50
N ALA A 469 -1.78 -35.03 -19.96
CA ALA A 469 -2.36 -36.16 -20.70
C ALA A 469 -3.84 -35.95 -21.05
N ILE A 470 -4.63 -35.40 -20.13
CA ILE A 470 -6.04 -35.03 -20.40
C ILE A 470 -6.08 -33.94 -21.48
N ASN A 471 -5.31 -32.87 -21.32
CA ASN A 471 -5.27 -31.77 -22.28
C ASN A 471 -4.83 -32.23 -23.68
N TYR A 472 -3.85 -33.13 -23.76
CA TYR A 472 -3.45 -33.77 -25.01
C TYR A 472 -4.60 -34.52 -25.67
N SER A 473 -5.33 -35.35 -24.92
CA SER A 473 -6.46 -36.11 -25.44
C SER A 473 -7.55 -35.20 -26.02
N PHE A 474 -7.96 -34.15 -25.30
CA PHE A 474 -9.00 -33.21 -25.78
C PHE A 474 -8.55 -32.43 -27.04
N ILE A 475 -7.33 -31.91 -27.03
CA ILE A 475 -6.78 -31.13 -28.16
C ILE A 475 -6.63 -32.01 -29.41
N THR A 476 -6.29 -33.29 -29.26
CA THR A 476 -6.23 -34.24 -30.40
C THR A 476 -7.60 -34.62 -30.96
N HIS A 477 -8.67 -34.46 -30.18
CA HIS A 477 -10.06 -34.71 -30.58
C HIS A 477 -10.82 -33.44 -31.02
N THR A 478 -10.10 -32.34 -31.28
CA THR A 478 -10.64 -31.03 -31.72
C THR A 478 -11.60 -30.33 -30.75
N ASP A 479 -11.63 -30.78 -29.49
CA ASP A 479 -12.38 -30.13 -28.42
C ASP A 479 -11.50 -29.12 -27.67
N ASP A 480 -12.10 -28.02 -27.21
CA ASP A 480 -11.41 -27.06 -26.34
C ASP A 480 -11.03 -27.72 -25.01
N SER A 481 -9.81 -27.49 -24.53
CA SER A 481 -9.36 -28.02 -23.24
C SER A 481 -10.27 -27.50 -22.10
N PRO A 482 -10.77 -28.38 -21.21
CA PRO A 482 -11.59 -27.98 -20.09
C PRO A 482 -10.80 -27.24 -18.99
N ILE A 483 -9.47 -27.31 -18.99
CA ILE A 483 -8.61 -26.85 -17.89
C ILE A 483 -7.68 -25.75 -18.41
N LYS A 484 -8.05 -24.49 -18.15
CA LYS A 484 -7.36 -23.30 -18.66
C LYS A 484 -6.12 -22.87 -17.85
N PHE A 485 -5.87 -23.46 -16.68
CA PHE A 485 -4.79 -23.04 -15.80
C PHE A 485 -4.25 -24.19 -14.93
N SER A 486 -2.93 -24.41 -14.94
CA SER A 486 -2.26 -25.36 -14.04
C SER A 486 -1.60 -24.64 -12.86
N VAL A 487 -1.92 -25.09 -11.65
CA VAL A 487 -1.41 -24.56 -10.37
C VAL A 487 -0.18 -25.32 -9.84
N TRP A 488 0.17 -26.45 -10.44
CA TRP A 488 1.15 -27.39 -9.86
C TRP A 488 2.59 -26.89 -9.79
N PRO A 489 3.13 -26.14 -10.79
CA PRO A 489 4.46 -25.56 -10.67
C PRO A 489 4.56 -24.53 -9.53
N ILE A 490 3.47 -23.81 -9.26
CA ILE A 490 3.37 -22.86 -8.15
C ILE A 490 3.37 -23.62 -6.82
N LEU A 491 2.59 -24.70 -6.71
CA LEU A 491 2.56 -25.55 -5.52
C LEU A 491 3.92 -26.25 -5.27
N PHE A 492 4.62 -26.68 -6.32
CA PHE A 492 5.96 -27.25 -6.23
C PHE A 492 6.99 -26.21 -5.74
N ALA A 493 6.97 -25.01 -6.29
CA ALA A 493 7.83 -23.91 -5.84
C ALA A 493 7.55 -23.49 -4.38
N LEU A 494 6.27 -23.43 -3.98
CA LEU A 494 5.86 -23.16 -2.60
C LEU A 494 6.29 -24.29 -1.65
N GLY A 495 6.18 -25.56 -2.07
CA GLY A 495 6.65 -26.71 -1.30
C GLY A 495 8.16 -26.71 -1.09
N LEU A 496 8.93 -26.34 -2.12
CA LEU A 496 10.39 -26.18 -2.03
C LEU A 496 10.79 -25.02 -1.11
N LEU A 497 10.07 -23.90 -1.18
CA LEU A 497 10.24 -22.79 -0.24
C LEU A 497 9.96 -23.26 1.19
N CYS A 498 8.85 -23.96 1.45
CA CYS A 498 8.54 -24.55 2.75
C CYS A 498 9.65 -25.50 3.24
N ALA A 499 10.22 -26.34 2.37
CA ALA A 499 11.33 -27.22 2.71
C ALA A 499 12.61 -26.45 3.11
N LEU A 500 12.93 -25.38 2.38
CA LEU A 500 14.04 -24.47 2.70
C LEU A 500 13.84 -23.77 4.05
N PHE A 501 12.58 -23.42 4.38
CA PHE A 501 12.23 -22.83 5.67
C PHE A 501 12.34 -23.84 6.82
N ILE A 502 11.89 -25.08 6.64
CA ILE A 502 11.96 -26.14 7.66
C ILE A 502 13.43 -26.52 7.97
N LYS A 503 14.26 -26.69 6.94
CA LYS A 503 15.68 -27.08 7.10
C LYS A 503 16.55 -26.00 7.77
N ARG A 504 16.09 -24.75 7.82
CA ARG A 504 16.77 -23.63 8.50
C ARG A 504 16.36 -23.49 9.97
N SER A 505 15.36 -24.25 10.41
CA SER A 505 14.81 -24.24 11.78
C SER A 505 15.26 -25.42 12.65
N SER A 506 15.87 -26.45 12.05
CA SER A 506 16.57 -27.56 12.71
C SER A 506 18.08 -27.34 12.69
#